data_AF-Q066N8-F1
#
_entry.id   AF-Q066N8-F1
#
_cell.length_a   1.000
_cell.length_b   1.000
_cell.length_c   1.000
_cell.angle_alpha   90.00
_cell.angle_beta   90.00
_cell.angle_gamma   90.00
#
_symmetry.space_group_name_H-M   'P 1'
#
loop_
_entity.id
_entity.type
_entity.pdbx_description
1 polymer ?
#
loop_
_entity_poly.entity_id
_entity_poly.type
_entity_poly.pdbx_seq_one_letter_code
_entity_poly.pdbx_strand_id
1 'polypeptide(L)' 'MLYTVEQIVDALCNEYEALFTQKTFNPASDLSYDEYRNAMLKKTLPELIQETSTDQEYYTLDTFMRKYGN' A
#
# COMPACT_ATOMS: atom_id res chain seq x y z
N MET A 1 16.32 -2.32 3.25
CA MET A 1 16.61 -0.89 2.98
C MET A 1 15.70 -0.01 3.85
N LEU A 2 15.94 1.31 3.97
CA LEU A 2 14.97 2.24 4.58
C LEU A 2 14.29 3.03 3.44
N TYR A 3 13.00 2.77 3.22
CA TYR A 3 12.18 3.51 2.25
C TYR A 3 11.56 4.74 2.93
N THR A 4 11.30 5.79 2.16
CA THR A 4 10.55 6.95 2.68
C THR A 4 9.07 6.63 2.83
N VAL A 5 8.37 7.46 3.62
CA VAL A 5 6.92 7.37 3.76
C VAL A 5 6.24 7.45 2.39
N GLU A 6 6.65 8.40 1.56
CA GLU A 6 6.10 8.62 0.22
C GLU A 6 6.30 7.40 -0.68
N GLN A 7 7.49 6.77 -0.64
CA GLN A 7 7.76 5.56 -1.42
C GLN A 7 6.84 4.40 -1.03
N ILE A 8 6.61 4.19 0.27
CA ILE A 8 5.72 3.12 0.74
C ILE A 8 4.26 3.45 0.42
N VAL A 9 3.85 4.70 0.56
CA VAL A 9 2.49 5.15 0.19
C VAL A 9 2.24 4.92 -1.30
N ASP A 10 3.18 5.30 -2.17
CA ASP A 10 3.03 5.11 -3.61
C ASP A 10 2.98 3.61 -3.95
N ALA A 11 3.79 2.77 -3.29
CA ALA A 11 3.73 1.31 -3.47
C ALA A 11 2.39 0.70 -2.98
N LEU A 12 1.85 1.13 -1.84
CA LEU A 12 0.52 0.72 -1.36
C LEU A 12 -0.59 1.15 -2.32
N CYS A 13 -0.49 2.35 -2.91
CA CYS A 13 -1.46 2.81 -3.90
C CYS A 13 -1.39 1.98 -5.19
N ASN A 14 -0.19 1.61 -5.63
CA ASN A 14 0.01 0.73 -6.79
C ASN A 14 -0.55 -0.68 -6.55
N GLU A 15 -0.35 -1.24 -5.35
CA GLU A 15 -1.00 -2.50 -4.97
C GLU A 15 -2.53 -2.36 -4.97
N TYR A 16 -3.05 -1.28 -4.36
CA TYR A 16 -4.47 -1.01 -4.31
C TYR A 16 -5.07 -0.97 -5.71
N GLU A 17 -4.47 -0.23 -6.64
CA GLU A 17 -4.91 -0.19 -8.05
C GLU A 17 -4.82 -1.56 -8.75
N ALA A 18 -3.78 -2.36 -8.47
CA ALA A 18 -3.61 -3.69 -9.06
C ALA A 18 -4.62 -4.72 -8.56
N LEU A 19 -5.04 -4.63 -7.28
CA LEU A 19 -5.98 -5.56 -6.65
C LEU A 19 -7.44 -5.12 -6.77
N PHE A 20 -7.70 -3.81 -6.78
CA PHE A 20 -9.04 -3.24 -6.93
C PHE A 20 -9.41 -3.09 -8.40
N THR A 21 -9.95 -4.18 -8.95
CA THR A 21 -10.58 -4.18 -10.26
C THR A 21 -12.05 -3.73 -10.14
N GLN A 22 -12.66 -3.29 -11.25
CA GLN A 22 -14.09 -2.92 -11.28
C GLN A 22 -15.04 -4.04 -10.81
N LYS A 23 -14.58 -5.30 -10.79
CA LYS A 23 -15.38 -6.45 -10.33
C LYS A 23 -15.31 -6.65 -8.81
N THR A 24 -14.27 -6.15 -8.17
CA THR A 24 -14.04 -6.26 -6.72
C THR A 24 -14.35 -4.97 -5.97
N PHE A 25 -14.47 -3.85 -6.69
CA PHE A 25 -14.82 -2.54 -6.12
C PHE A 25 -16.30 -2.46 -5.71
N ASN A 26 -16.53 -2.14 -4.44
CA ASN A 26 -17.79 -1.83 -3.83
C ASN A 26 -17.79 -0.37 -3.32
N PRO A 27 -18.52 0.54 -3.98
CA PRO A 27 -18.54 1.96 -3.60
C PRO A 27 -19.14 2.24 -2.21
N ALA A 28 -19.79 1.26 -1.58
CA ALA A 28 -20.32 1.40 -0.22
C ALA A 28 -19.29 1.07 0.87
N SER A 29 -18.21 0.33 0.56
CA SER A 29 -17.20 -0.08 1.53
C SER A 29 -15.79 0.40 1.19
N ASP A 30 -15.52 0.65 -0.08
CA ASP A 30 -14.17 0.90 -0.57
C ASP A 30 -13.93 2.40 -0.74
N LEU A 31 -12.73 2.83 -0.35
CA LEU A 31 -12.29 4.20 -0.58
C LEU A 31 -12.03 4.41 -2.08
N SER A 32 -12.30 5.60 -2.59
CA SER A 32 -11.72 6.00 -3.87
C SER A 32 -10.19 6.04 -3.77
N TYR A 33 -9.49 6.00 -4.90
CA TYR A 33 -8.03 6.05 -4.94
C TYR A 33 -7.47 7.27 -4.17
N ASP A 34 -8.05 8.45 -4.37
CA ASP A 34 -7.61 9.67 -3.68
C ASP A 34 -7.88 9.61 -2.18
N GLU A 35 -9.00 9.03 -1.75
CA GLU A 35 -9.30 8.82 -0.33
C GLU A 35 -8.35 7.83 0.32
N TYR A 36 -8.05 6.72 -0.35
CA TYR A 36 -7.08 5.72 0.10
C TYR A 36 -5.69 6.33 0.24
N ARG A 37 -5.21 7.04 -0.78
CA ARG A 37 -3.91 7.72 -0.76
C ARG A 37 -3.82 8.74 0.38
N ASN A 38 -4.86 9.55 0.56
CA ASN A 38 -4.93 10.51 1.66
C ASN A 38 -4.98 9.85 3.04
N ALA A 39 -5.57 8.65 3.16
CA ALA A 39 -5.52 7.87 4.38
C ALA A 39 -4.12 7.33 4.67
N MET A 40 -3.40 6.83 3.66
CA MET A 40 -2.02 6.35 3.80
C MET A 40 -1.05 7.46 4.19
N LEU A 41 -1.15 8.65 3.57
CA LEU A 41 -0.29 9.80 3.91
C LEU A 41 -0.41 10.28 5.36
N LYS A 42 -1.49 9.93 6.07
CA LYS A 42 -1.71 10.30 7.48
C LYS A 42 -1.12 9.27 8.47
N LYS A 43 -0.69 8.12 7.98
CA LYS A 43 -0.11 7.05 8.80
C LYS A 43 1.36 7.29 9.07
N THR A 44 1.84 6.78 10.20
CA THR A 44 3.27 6.73 10.53
C THR A 44 3.98 5.65 9.71
N LEU A 45 5.31 5.72 9.63
CA LEU A 45 6.12 4.72 8.92
C LEU A 45 5.87 3.28 9.43
N PRO A 46 5.81 2.98 10.75
CA PRO A 46 5.49 1.63 11.22
C PRO A 46 4.11 1.15 10.80
N GLU A 47 3.09 2.03 10.85
CA GLU A 47 1.74 1.69 10.41
C GLU A 47 1.70 1.40 8.90
N LEU A 48 2.41 2.18 8.09
CA LEU A 48 2.53 1.95 6.65
C LEU A 48 3.20 0.61 6.34
N ILE A 49 4.25 0.25 7.07
CA ILE A 49 4.87 -1.07 6.92
C ILE A 49 3.88 -2.18 7.29
N GLN A 50 3.06 -1.98 8.33
CA GLN A 50 2.03 -2.95 8.68
C GLN A 50 0.96 -3.11 7.59
N GLU A 51 0.56 -2.03 6.91
CA GLU A 51 -0.40 -2.09 5.80
C GLU A 51 0.09 -2.96 4.63
N THR A 52 1.40 -3.02 4.39
CA THR A 52 1.96 -3.89 3.34
C THR A 52 1.77 -5.39 3.61
N SER A 53 1.30 -5.76 4.80
CA SER A 53 1.12 -7.15 5.25
C SER A 53 2.39 -7.99 5.09
N THR A 54 3.55 -7.35 5.23
CA THR A 54 4.86 -7.97 5.12
C THR A 54 5.33 -8.51 6.48
N ASP A 55 6.17 -9.53 6.42
CA ASP A 55 6.85 -10.12 7.57
C ASP A 55 8.37 -10.07 7.38
N GLN A 56 9.12 -10.70 8.29
CA GLN A 56 10.58 -10.70 8.25
C GLN A 56 11.20 -11.88 7.49
N GLU A 57 10.42 -12.91 7.13
CA GLU A 57 10.94 -14.22 6.74
C GLU A 57 10.49 -14.68 5.34
N TYR A 58 9.22 -14.50 4.99
CA TYR A 58 8.60 -15.05 3.78
C TYR A 58 8.18 -13.97 2.78
N TYR A 59 7.55 -12.90 3.24
CA TYR A 59 7.15 -11.78 2.39
C TYR A 59 7.67 -10.47 2.97
N THR A 60 8.90 -10.13 2.62
CA THR A 60 9.58 -8.98 3.20
C THR A 60 9.12 -7.65 2.60
N LEU A 61 9.31 -6.55 3.34
CA LEU A 61 9.10 -5.19 2.81
C LEU A 61 9.89 -4.96 1.51
N ASP A 62 11.12 -5.48 1.42
CA ASP A 62 11.90 -5.38 0.18
C ASP A 62 11.25 -6.13 -0.98
N THR A 63 10.58 -7.26 -0.72
CA THR A 63 9.83 -8.02 -1.75
C THR A 63 8.60 -7.25 -2.21
N PHE A 64 7.85 -6.67 -1.27
CA PHE A 64 6.71 -5.79 -1.57
C PHE A 64 7.13 -4.60 -2.42
N MET A 65 8.19 -3.90 -2.00
CA MET A 65 8.69 -2.72 -2.69
C MET A 65 9.24 -3.05 -4.08
N ARG A 66 9.85 -4.22 -4.31
CA ARG A 66 10.23 -4.65 -5.66
C ARG A 66 9.04 -4.90 -6.58
N LYS A 67 7.89 -5.27 -6.01
CA LYS A 67 6.69 -5.59 -6.76
C LYS A 67 5.87 -4.35 -7.11
N TYR A 68 5.80 -3.38 -6.19
CA TYR A 68 4.90 -2.23 -6.31
C TYR A 68 5.58 -0.86 -6.15
N GLY A 69 6.81 -0.78 -5.65
CA GLY A 69 7.59 0.45 -5.58
C GLY A 69 8.27 0.71 -6.91
N ASN A 70 7.76 1.70 -7.66
CA ASN A 70 8.39 2.18 -8.90
C ASN A 70 9.78 2.78 -8.66
#